data_AF-A0A1W2A8G4-F1
#
_entry.id   AF-A0A1W2A8G4-F1
#
_cell.length_a   1.000
_cell.length_b   1.000
_cell.length_c   1.000
_cell.angle_alpha   90.00
_cell.angle_beta   90.00
_cell.angle_gamma   90.00
#
_symmetry.space_group_name_H-M   'P 1'
#
loop_
_entity.id
_entity.type
_entity.pdbx_description
1 polymer ?
#
loop_
_entity_poly.entity_id
_entity_poly.type
_entity_poly.pdbx_seq_one_letter_code
_entity_poly.pdbx_strand_id
1 'polypeptide(L)'
;MRIKWKRGLITGVLALTMLLAPALQPAVLAVEGESQAPDSWAVSELVDAEALNLLPSEDLSTIKSALNPEQEEYILDVARQSLSLLGYAAGGGERAVPVNRDQTRGSFAALLYNELAALDVPEQLYGDAASPMEYMVNSGIIRGYGNGDLGENNPCTLQEALLISRRFITNLYEESGKGSLGLLWKAQNGGNTLYLLGTIHVDRGNIYPFSQDLMDAILSAQTAVFEVDFLDQEGLAYFAQKQRYTDGTTLKDHIPEDLYNKIVASMAVLGYTEEQTASIKAWALANLFSTLSLQEEDSPMVMDSYVYSKALVEGKEIGELEGYAYQADLFDSLSEEYQQAYLAANYYSYILSQGVEETQGAETVDQWLGYWKQRDAEDFAAAYAEATRGAENDELYMLLYGDRNQKMTDKAAGYLRTEGENTFIIVAGAGHMIGETGIVNGLRSQGFQVELVPAA
;
A
#
# COMPACT_ATOMS: atom_id res chain seq x y z
N MET A 1 -40.89 18.80 -13.81
CA MET A 1 -40.45 19.26 -12.47
C MET A 1 -38.98 18.88 -12.36
N ARG A 2 -38.07 19.86 -12.53
CA ARG A 2 -36.61 19.60 -12.57
C ARG A 2 -36.12 19.34 -11.15
N ILE A 3 -35.81 18.09 -10.85
CA ILE A 3 -35.14 17.70 -9.61
C ILE A 3 -33.72 18.27 -9.68
N LYS A 4 -33.42 19.19 -8.76
CA LYS A 4 -32.07 19.70 -8.56
C LYS A 4 -31.27 18.59 -7.88
N TRP A 5 -30.37 17.97 -8.61
CA TRP A 5 -29.33 17.12 -8.04
C TRP A 5 -28.46 18.01 -7.16
N LYS A 6 -28.57 17.84 -5.83
CA LYS A 6 -27.53 18.33 -4.92
C LYS A 6 -26.29 17.48 -5.20
N ARG A 7 -25.14 18.15 -5.27
CA ARG A 7 -23.81 17.54 -5.47
C ARG A 7 -23.68 16.28 -4.60
N GLY A 8 -23.41 15.17 -5.26
CA GLY A 8 -23.40 13.84 -4.66
C GLY A 8 -22.24 13.68 -3.70
N LEU A 9 -22.51 12.98 -2.60
CA LEU A 9 -21.50 12.34 -1.76
C LEU A 9 -20.66 11.42 -2.64
N ILE A 10 -19.45 11.85 -2.99
CA ILE A 10 -18.41 11.01 -3.56
C ILE A 10 -17.15 11.35 -2.76
N THR A 11 -17.11 11.02 -1.46
CA THR A 11 -15.86 10.84 -0.69
C THR A 11 -16.17 10.52 0.77
N GLY A 12 -15.62 9.41 1.25
CA GLY A 12 -15.77 8.95 2.64
C GLY A 12 -15.43 7.47 2.84
N VAL A 13 -15.36 6.68 1.76
CA VAL A 13 -15.15 5.22 1.82
C VAL A 13 -13.68 4.79 1.74
N LEU A 14 -12.74 5.74 1.64
CA LEU A 14 -11.31 5.41 1.53
C LEU A 14 -10.68 4.83 2.81
N ALA A 15 -11.46 4.61 3.88
CA ALA A 15 -11.00 4.03 5.13
C ALA A 15 -11.26 2.51 5.26
N LEU A 16 -11.85 1.81 4.27
CA LEU A 16 -12.26 0.41 4.51
C LEU A 16 -12.42 -0.51 3.29
N THR A 17 -11.84 -0.18 2.13
CA THR A 17 -12.01 -0.95 0.90
C THR A 17 -11.14 -2.20 0.76
N MET A 18 -10.27 -2.55 1.72
CA MET A 18 -9.35 -3.69 1.53
C MET A 18 -9.98 -5.10 1.63
N LEU A 19 -11.27 -5.24 1.95
CA LEU A 19 -11.75 -6.51 2.52
C LEU A 19 -12.59 -7.39 1.60
N LEU A 20 -12.44 -7.25 0.27
CA LEU A 20 -13.11 -8.13 -0.70
C LEU A 20 -12.19 -8.78 -1.74
N ALA A 21 -10.90 -8.45 -1.76
CA ALA A 21 -9.95 -9.41 -2.30
C ALA A 21 -9.90 -10.59 -1.31
N PRO A 22 -9.83 -11.86 -1.76
CA PRO A 22 -9.36 -12.90 -0.86
C PRO A 22 -8.08 -12.34 -0.24
N ALA A 23 -7.97 -12.39 1.09
CA ALA A 23 -6.73 -12.08 1.78
C ALA A 23 -5.62 -12.67 0.91
N LEU A 24 -4.76 -11.82 0.35
CA LEU A 24 -3.46 -12.25 -0.09
C LEU A 24 -2.91 -12.84 1.20
N GLN A 25 -3.09 -14.16 1.34
CA GLN A 25 -2.36 -14.92 2.32
C GLN A 25 -0.93 -14.42 2.09
N PRO A 26 -0.18 -14.01 3.13
CA PRO A 26 1.26 -13.95 2.95
C PRO A 26 1.57 -15.28 2.31
N ALA A 27 2.13 -15.27 1.10
CA ALA A 27 2.34 -16.49 0.36
C ALA A 27 3.19 -17.37 1.27
N VAL A 28 2.53 -18.27 2.01
CA VAL A 28 3.21 -19.29 2.76
C VAL A 28 3.72 -20.11 1.62
N LEU A 29 5.02 -19.95 1.34
CA LEU A 29 5.76 -20.61 0.27
C LEU A 29 5.69 -22.13 0.50
N ALA A 30 4.52 -22.71 0.24
CA ALA A 30 4.29 -24.13 0.16
C ALA A 30 4.61 -24.52 -1.28
N VAL A 31 5.89 -24.48 -1.61
CA VAL A 31 6.40 -24.98 -2.88
C VAL A 31 6.49 -26.51 -2.75
N GLU A 32 5.52 -27.23 -3.32
CA GLU A 32 5.65 -28.66 -3.58
C GLU A 32 6.58 -28.87 -4.80
N GLY A 33 7.84 -29.17 -4.51
CA GLY A 33 8.94 -29.41 -5.47
C GLY A 33 10.29 -29.36 -4.73
N GLU A 34 11.41 -29.69 -5.37
CA GLU A 34 12.73 -29.33 -4.82
C GLU A 34 12.84 -27.80 -4.78
N SER A 35 12.30 -27.22 -3.71
CA SER A 35 12.12 -25.78 -3.54
C SER A 35 13.47 -25.07 -3.50
N GLN A 36 13.75 -24.25 -4.52
CA GLN A 36 14.79 -23.23 -4.49
C GLN A 36 14.29 -22.04 -3.67
N ALA A 37 13.89 -22.24 -2.42
CA ALA A 37 13.38 -21.15 -1.59
C ALA A 37 14.40 -19.98 -1.54
N PRO A 38 13.95 -18.73 -1.44
CA PRO A 38 14.87 -17.61 -1.26
C PRO A 38 15.70 -17.81 0.01
N ASP A 39 16.89 -17.22 0.04
CA ASP A 39 17.66 -17.20 1.29
C ASP A 39 16.86 -16.47 2.37
N SER A 40 16.90 -16.99 3.60
CA SER A 40 16.21 -16.38 4.74
C SER A 40 16.59 -14.91 4.95
N TRP A 41 17.86 -14.54 4.72
CA TRP A 41 18.32 -13.15 4.83
C TRP A 41 17.77 -12.24 3.72
N ALA A 42 17.36 -12.80 2.58
CA ALA A 42 16.86 -12.05 1.44
C ALA A 42 15.36 -11.78 1.51
N VAL A 43 14.60 -12.55 2.30
CA VAL A 43 13.13 -12.48 2.34
C VAL A 43 12.63 -11.07 2.63
N SER A 44 13.22 -10.38 3.61
CA SER A 44 12.79 -9.01 3.94
C SER A 44 13.03 -8.02 2.79
N GLU A 45 14.12 -8.17 2.05
CA GLU A 45 14.42 -7.31 0.90
C GLU A 45 13.57 -7.66 -0.33
N LEU A 46 13.11 -8.92 -0.44
CA LEU A 46 12.20 -9.34 -1.50
C LEU A 46 10.80 -8.73 -1.36
N VAL A 47 10.34 -8.44 -0.13
CA VAL A 47 9.13 -7.65 0.09
C VAL A 47 9.26 -6.26 -0.54
N ASP A 48 10.44 -5.64 -0.44
CA ASP A 48 10.69 -4.34 -1.07
C ASP A 48 10.78 -4.47 -2.59
N ALA A 49 11.31 -5.58 -3.11
CA ALA A 49 11.37 -5.84 -4.54
C ALA A 49 9.97 -6.05 -5.14
N GLU A 50 9.09 -6.77 -4.44
CA GLU A 50 7.68 -6.92 -4.80
C GLU A 50 6.95 -5.59 -4.80
N ALA A 51 7.17 -4.76 -3.78
CA ALA A 51 6.58 -3.43 -3.70
C ALA A 51 7.00 -2.51 -4.86
N LEU A 52 8.22 -2.69 -5.37
CA LEU A 52 8.73 -2.01 -6.56
C LEU A 52 8.30 -2.65 -7.88
N ASN A 53 7.44 -3.68 -7.86
CA ASN A 53 7.04 -4.48 -9.02
C ASN A 53 8.23 -5.13 -9.76
N LEU A 54 9.31 -5.48 -9.06
CA LEU A 54 10.49 -6.10 -9.69
C LEU A 54 10.31 -7.59 -9.98
N LEU A 55 9.32 -8.26 -9.38
CA LEU A 55 9.08 -9.69 -9.55
C LEU A 55 8.43 -9.98 -10.93
N PRO A 56 9.11 -10.69 -11.85
CA PRO A 56 8.54 -10.99 -13.17
C PRO A 56 7.37 -11.99 -13.13
N SER A 57 7.20 -12.70 -12.00
CA SER A 57 6.16 -13.68 -11.77
C SER A 57 6.01 -13.94 -10.27
N GLU A 58 4.80 -14.31 -9.84
CA GLU A 58 4.52 -14.84 -8.50
C GLU A 58 5.20 -16.21 -8.25
N ASP A 59 5.58 -16.93 -9.31
CA ASP A 59 6.30 -18.21 -9.19
C ASP A 59 7.78 -17.99 -8.86
N LEU A 60 8.12 -18.17 -7.59
CA LEU A 60 9.49 -18.06 -7.09
C LEU A 60 10.30 -19.36 -7.20
N SER A 61 9.80 -20.40 -7.87
CA SER A 61 10.52 -21.70 -8.02
C SER A 61 11.89 -21.57 -8.69
N THR A 62 12.11 -20.48 -9.45
CA THR A 62 13.36 -20.19 -10.15
C THR A 62 14.21 -19.10 -9.50
N ILE A 63 13.88 -18.65 -8.27
CA ILE A 63 14.54 -17.49 -7.64
C ILE A 63 16.05 -17.66 -7.45
N LYS A 64 16.55 -18.88 -7.32
CA LYS A 64 17.99 -19.19 -7.24
C LYS A 64 18.64 -19.56 -8.57
N SER A 65 17.86 -19.72 -9.62
CA SER A 65 18.36 -20.03 -10.96
C SER A 65 19.02 -18.81 -11.57
N ALA A 66 19.91 -19.05 -12.53
CA ALA A 66 20.48 -17.98 -13.35
C ALA A 66 19.36 -17.23 -14.08
N LEU A 67 19.50 -15.90 -14.12
CA LEU A 67 18.59 -14.98 -14.78
C LEU A 67 18.48 -15.33 -16.27
N ASN A 68 17.25 -15.43 -16.78
CA ASN A 68 17.01 -15.58 -18.21
C ASN A 68 16.82 -14.19 -18.89
N PRO A 69 16.93 -14.10 -20.23
CA PRO A 69 16.82 -12.81 -20.91
C PRO A 69 15.48 -12.08 -20.75
N GLU A 70 14.37 -12.81 -20.58
CA GLU A 70 13.04 -12.19 -20.38
C GLU A 70 12.93 -11.57 -19.00
N GLN A 71 13.42 -12.28 -17.96
CA GLN A 71 13.51 -11.75 -16.60
C GLN A 71 14.47 -10.56 -16.51
N GLU A 72 15.62 -10.62 -17.20
CA GLU A 72 16.57 -9.51 -17.27
C GLU A 72 15.92 -8.26 -17.84
N GLU A 73 15.24 -8.36 -18.98
CA GLU A 73 14.62 -7.21 -19.63
C GLU A 73 13.43 -6.68 -18.82
N TYR A 74 12.62 -7.54 -18.22
CA TYR A 74 11.54 -7.12 -17.32
C TYR A 74 12.07 -6.27 -16.16
N ILE A 75 13.09 -6.76 -15.45
CA ILE A 75 13.67 -6.06 -14.30
C ILE A 75 14.30 -4.73 -14.72
N LEU A 76 14.98 -4.69 -15.88
CA LEU A 76 15.53 -3.45 -16.43
C LEU A 76 14.44 -2.45 -16.81
N ASP A 77 13.32 -2.91 -17.35
CA ASP A 77 12.20 -2.03 -17.69
C ASP A 77 11.55 -1.42 -16.46
N VAL A 78 11.34 -2.21 -15.40
CA VAL A 78 10.86 -1.70 -14.10
C VAL A 78 11.83 -0.66 -13.51
N ALA A 79 13.13 -0.93 -13.57
CA ALA A 79 14.15 0.03 -13.12
C ALA A 79 14.11 1.32 -13.96
N ARG A 80 14.01 1.22 -15.29
CA ARG A 80 13.92 2.36 -16.21
C ARG A 80 12.68 3.20 -15.96
N GLN A 81 11.52 2.56 -15.77
CA GLN A 81 10.27 3.24 -15.42
C GLN A 81 10.41 3.98 -14.08
N SER A 82 10.96 3.32 -13.06
CA SER A 82 11.23 3.93 -11.75
C SER A 82 12.14 5.16 -11.89
N LEU A 83 13.27 5.02 -12.60
CA LEU A 83 14.20 6.13 -12.81
C LEU A 83 13.58 7.30 -13.58
N SER A 84 12.66 7.04 -14.53
CA SER A 84 11.96 8.09 -15.28
C SER A 84 11.09 8.98 -14.39
N LEU A 85 10.53 8.42 -13.31
CA LEU A 85 9.71 9.15 -12.34
C LEU A 85 10.53 10.10 -11.46
N LEU A 86 11.85 9.98 -11.47
CA LEU A 86 12.72 11.00 -10.88
C LEU A 86 12.63 12.33 -11.66
N GLY A 87 12.13 12.36 -12.89
CA GLY A 87 11.91 13.61 -13.63
C GLY A 87 13.19 14.29 -14.15
N TYR A 88 14.29 13.55 -14.24
CA TYR A 88 15.49 13.99 -14.96
C TYR A 88 15.25 13.93 -16.48
N ALA A 89 15.87 14.84 -17.23
CA ALA A 89 15.78 14.83 -18.69
C ALA A 89 16.57 13.63 -19.27
N ALA A 90 16.30 13.28 -20.53
CA ALA A 90 17.12 12.30 -21.25
C ALA A 90 18.55 12.86 -21.44
N GLY A 91 19.55 12.06 -21.05
CA GLY A 91 20.96 12.38 -21.17
C GLY A 91 21.55 11.97 -22.53
N GLY A 92 22.81 12.35 -22.75
CA GLY A 92 23.55 12.00 -23.97
C GLY A 92 24.13 10.57 -23.98
N GLY A 93 23.99 9.82 -22.88
CA GLY A 93 24.59 8.48 -22.75
C GLY A 93 26.12 8.47 -22.66
N GLU A 94 26.74 9.62 -22.34
CA GLU A 94 28.22 9.76 -22.36
C GLU A 94 28.92 8.83 -21.37
N ARG A 95 28.27 8.50 -20.26
CA ARG A 95 28.76 7.58 -19.24
C ARG A 95 28.44 6.11 -19.55
N ALA A 96 27.60 5.81 -20.54
CA ALA A 96 27.19 4.45 -20.83
C ALA A 96 28.39 3.60 -21.28
N VAL A 97 28.47 2.37 -20.78
CA VAL A 97 29.53 1.43 -21.13
C VAL A 97 29.04 0.36 -22.11
N PRO A 98 29.89 -0.16 -23.00
CA PRO A 98 29.56 -1.36 -23.78
C PRO A 98 29.33 -2.56 -22.85
N VAL A 99 28.22 -3.30 -23.04
CA VAL A 99 27.90 -4.47 -22.23
C VAL A 99 27.70 -5.70 -23.12
N ASN A 100 28.36 -6.80 -22.77
CA ASN A 100 28.03 -8.13 -23.28
C ASN A 100 26.93 -8.72 -22.40
N ARG A 101 25.73 -8.98 -22.95
CA ARG A 101 24.61 -9.55 -22.20
C ARG A 101 24.79 -11.06 -22.00
N ASP A 102 25.73 -11.44 -21.15
CA ASP A 102 26.05 -12.84 -20.80
C ASP A 102 25.41 -13.31 -19.49
N GLN A 103 24.44 -12.55 -18.97
CA GLN A 103 23.67 -12.84 -17.75
C GLN A 103 24.56 -13.04 -16.51
N THR A 104 25.75 -12.46 -16.51
CA THR A 104 26.61 -12.40 -15.33
C THR A 104 26.19 -11.26 -14.41
N ARG A 105 26.60 -11.33 -13.14
CA ARG A 105 26.37 -10.23 -12.19
C ARG A 105 26.99 -8.92 -12.68
N GLY A 106 28.18 -8.98 -13.28
CA GLY A 106 28.87 -7.85 -13.88
C GLY A 106 28.10 -7.24 -15.05
N SER A 107 27.64 -8.08 -16.00
CA SER A 107 26.84 -7.58 -17.11
C SER A 107 25.55 -6.93 -16.63
N PHE A 108 24.86 -7.55 -15.66
CA PHE A 108 23.62 -7.00 -15.11
C PHE A 108 23.82 -5.65 -14.40
N ALA A 109 24.86 -5.54 -13.57
CA ALA A 109 25.25 -4.28 -12.94
C ALA A 109 25.53 -3.18 -13.97
N ALA A 110 26.24 -3.50 -15.06
CA ALA A 110 26.53 -2.55 -16.11
C ALA A 110 25.27 -2.13 -16.90
N LEU A 111 24.29 -3.02 -17.09
CA LEU A 111 23.00 -2.69 -17.71
C LEU A 111 22.22 -1.70 -16.85
N LEU A 112 22.08 -1.93 -15.54
CA LEU A 112 21.42 -0.98 -14.63
C LEU A 112 22.14 0.38 -14.60
N TYR A 113 23.47 0.37 -14.56
CA TYR A 113 24.25 1.61 -14.62
C TYR A 113 23.98 2.39 -15.92
N ASN A 114 23.80 1.69 -17.04
CA ASN A 114 23.46 2.34 -18.31
C ASN A 114 22.05 2.96 -18.32
N GLU A 115 21.09 2.43 -17.56
CA GLU A 115 19.78 3.08 -17.37
C GLU A 115 19.94 4.44 -16.65
N LEU A 116 20.84 4.54 -15.66
CA LEU A 116 21.20 5.83 -15.05
C LEU A 116 21.95 6.73 -16.04
N ALA A 117 22.88 6.18 -16.83
CA ALA A 117 23.63 6.94 -17.84
C ALA A 117 22.75 7.48 -18.98
N ALA A 118 21.55 6.94 -19.17
CA ALA A 118 20.56 7.44 -20.11
C ALA A 118 19.85 8.72 -19.63
N LEU A 119 20.05 9.13 -18.37
CA LEU A 119 19.46 10.33 -17.78
C LEU A 119 20.50 11.44 -17.58
N ASP A 120 20.06 12.70 -17.70
CA ASP A 120 20.83 13.89 -17.34
C ASP A 120 20.73 14.14 -15.84
N VAL A 121 21.46 13.33 -15.07
CA VAL A 121 21.50 13.39 -13.61
C VAL A 121 22.67 14.24 -13.09
N PRO A 122 22.55 14.84 -11.90
CA PRO A 122 23.67 15.52 -11.25
C PRO A 122 24.86 14.58 -11.04
N GLU A 123 26.07 15.10 -11.28
CA GLU A 123 27.33 14.36 -11.13
C GLU A 123 27.50 13.69 -9.77
N GLN A 124 26.93 14.28 -8.71
CA GLN A 124 26.93 13.71 -7.36
C GLN A 124 26.30 12.33 -7.29
N LEU A 125 25.28 12.04 -8.11
CA LEU A 125 24.62 10.74 -8.12
C LEU A 125 25.51 9.61 -8.66
N TYR A 126 26.60 9.91 -9.37
CA TYR A 126 27.58 8.89 -9.77
C TYR A 126 28.71 8.71 -8.75
N GLY A 127 28.90 9.67 -7.85
CA GLY A 127 30.09 9.74 -6.99
C GLY A 127 31.40 9.73 -7.80
N ASP A 128 32.47 9.22 -7.17
CA ASP A 128 33.82 9.18 -7.75
C ASP A 128 34.13 7.85 -8.47
N ALA A 129 33.12 7.02 -8.79
CA ALA A 129 33.32 5.69 -9.34
C ALA A 129 33.90 5.72 -10.78
N ALA A 130 34.93 4.91 -11.04
CA ALA A 130 35.56 4.79 -12.35
C ALA A 130 34.97 3.68 -13.23
N SER A 131 34.09 2.85 -12.69
CA SER A 131 33.41 1.76 -13.41
C SER A 131 32.01 1.46 -12.85
N PRO A 132 31.12 0.79 -13.61
CA PRO A 132 29.81 0.39 -13.09
C PRO A 132 29.87 -0.48 -11.85
N MET A 133 30.80 -1.44 -11.80
CA MET A 133 30.93 -2.32 -10.63
C MET A 133 31.43 -1.55 -9.40
N GLU A 134 32.39 -0.62 -9.59
CA GLU A 134 32.83 0.27 -8.51
C GLU A 134 31.70 1.18 -8.02
N TYR A 135 30.86 1.70 -8.92
CA TYR A 135 29.66 2.45 -8.55
C TYR A 135 28.73 1.61 -7.69
N MET A 136 28.38 0.38 -8.13
CA MET A 136 27.49 -0.50 -7.38
C MET A 136 28.02 -0.85 -5.99
N VAL A 137 29.34 -1.01 -5.83
CA VAL A 137 29.96 -1.30 -4.53
C VAL A 137 30.02 -0.06 -3.65
N ASN A 138 30.44 1.09 -4.20
CA ASN A 138 30.56 2.34 -3.46
C ASN A 138 29.20 2.82 -2.93
N SER A 139 28.12 2.61 -3.70
CA SER A 139 26.74 2.90 -3.29
C SER A 139 26.09 1.79 -2.44
N GLY A 140 26.83 0.74 -2.06
CA GLY A 140 26.34 -0.33 -1.19
C GLY A 140 25.30 -1.26 -1.82
N ILE A 141 25.10 -1.18 -3.13
CA ILE A 141 24.13 -1.96 -3.92
C ILE A 141 24.63 -3.41 -4.02
N ILE A 142 25.88 -3.60 -4.44
CA ILE A 142 26.56 -4.91 -4.47
C ILE A 142 27.51 -4.99 -3.28
N ARG A 143 27.29 -5.96 -2.39
CA ARG A 143 28.08 -6.16 -1.16
C ARG A 143 29.15 -7.26 -1.28
N GLY A 144 29.11 -8.06 -2.36
CA GLY A 144 29.99 -9.22 -2.54
C GLY A 144 29.75 -10.34 -1.51
N TYR A 145 30.67 -11.31 -1.45
CA TYR A 145 30.58 -12.47 -0.55
C TYR A 145 31.32 -12.29 0.79
N GLY A 146 31.72 -11.06 1.13
CA GLY A 146 32.43 -10.74 2.39
C GLY A 146 33.91 -11.15 2.44
N ASN A 147 34.43 -11.80 1.40
CA ASN A 147 35.84 -12.18 1.24
C ASN A 147 36.60 -11.33 0.20
N GLY A 148 35.98 -10.23 -0.26
CA GLY A 148 36.49 -9.38 -1.34
C GLY A 148 36.14 -9.87 -2.75
N ASP A 149 35.50 -11.04 -2.88
CA ASP A 149 34.95 -11.50 -4.16
C ASP A 149 33.59 -10.86 -4.42
N LEU A 150 33.49 -10.17 -5.55
CA LEU A 150 32.25 -9.53 -6.02
C LEU A 150 31.41 -10.47 -6.90
N GLY A 151 31.95 -11.63 -7.31
CA GLY A 151 31.27 -12.59 -8.18
C GLY A 151 30.88 -12.02 -9.54
N GLU A 152 31.66 -11.06 -10.07
CA GLU A 152 31.33 -10.32 -11.29
C GLU A 152 31.08 -11.25 -12.50
N ASN A 153 31.87 -12.32 -12.61
CA ASN A 153 31.75 -13.30 -13.70
C ASN A 153 30.81 -14.47 -13.39
N ASN A 154 30.20 -14.50 -12.20
CA ASN A 154 29.25 -15.56 -11.86
C ASN A 154 27.91 -15.28 -12.56
N PRO A 155 27.14 -16.32 -12.93
CA PRO A 155 25.77 -16.14 -13.36
C PRO A 155 25.00 -15.34 -12.29
N CYS A 156 24.33 -14.26 -12.71
CA CYS A 156 23.44 -13.52 -11.83
C CYS A 156 22.20 -14.37 -11.60
N THR A 157 21.88 -14.68 -10.35
CA THR A 157 20.61 -15.36 -10.05
C THR A 157 19.43 -14.38 -10.11
N LEU A 158 18.20 -14.88 -10.24
CA LEU A 158 17.01 -14.02 -10.14
C LEU A 158 16.97 -13.28 -8.79
N GLN A 159 17.27 -13.95 -7.67
CA GLN A 159 17.36 -13.33 -6.34
C GLN A 159 18.38 -12.17 -6.35
N GLU A 160 19.57 -12.38 -6.90
CA GLU A 160 20.59 -11.33 -6.97
C GLU A 160 20.14 -10.15 -7.83
N ALA A 161 19.54 -10.41 -9.00
CA ALA A 161 19.04 -9.37 -9.87
C ALA A 161 17.98 -8.51 -9.17
N LEU A 162 17.01 -9.14 -8.49
CA LEU A 162 15.97 -8.46 -7.71
C LEU A 162 16.58 -7.57 -6.61
N LEU A 163 17.51 -8.11 -5.82
CA LEU A 163 18.13 -7.36 -4.72
C LEU A 163 19.02 -6.22 -5.21
N ILE A 164 19.79 -6.43 -6.28
CA ILE A 164 20.64 -5.40 -6.90
C ILE A 164 19.75 -4.27 -7.45
N SER A 165 18.70 -4.60 -8.20
CA SER A 165 17.77 -3.60 -8.75
C SER A 165 17.03 -2.83 -7.67
N ARG A 166 16.50 -3.52 -6.64
CA ARG A 166 15.84 -2.89 -5.49
C ARG A 166 16.77 -1.89 -4.81
N ARG A 167 18.01 -2.29 -4.52
CA ARG A 167 19.00 -1.40 -3.87
C ARG A 167 19.42 -0.25 -4.77
N PHE A 168 19.59 -0.49 -6.06
CA PHE A 168 19.92 0.54 -7.05
C PHE A 168 18.83 1.62 -7.13
N ILE A 169 17.56 1.21 -7.26
CA ILE A 169 16.42 2.13 -7.32
C ILE A 169 16.30 2.89 -5.99
N THR A 170 16.28 2.18 -4.86
CA THR A 170 16.13 2.82 -3.54
C THR A 170 17.25 3.81 -3.23
N ASN A 171 18.51 3.46 -3.52
CA ASN A 171 19.65 4.36 -3.32
C ASN A 171 19.52 5.64 -4.17
N LEU A 172 19.14 5.54 -5.45
CA LEU A 172 18.98 6.72 -6.30
C LEU A 172 17.86 7.65 -5.83
N TYR A 173 16.75 7.09 -5.32
CA TYR A 173 15.66 7.88 -4.76
C TYR A 173 16.04 8.55 -3.42
N GLU A 174 16.84 7.87 -2.60
CA GLU A 174 17.40 8.42 -1.37
C GLU A 174 18.34 9.59 -1.68
N GLU A 175 19.34 9.38 -2.53
CA GLU A 175 20.34 10.39 -2.90
C GLU A 175 19.73 11.60 -3.65
N SER A 176 18.59 11.41 -4.32
CA SER A 176 17.85 12.50 -4.98
C SER A 176 16.82 13.18 -4.09
N GLY A 177 16.58 12.68 -2.87
CA GLY A 177 15.55 13.20 -1.96
C GLY A 177 14.13 13.07 -2.51
N LYS A 178 13.86 12.02 -3.30
CA LYS A 178 12.58 11.81 -4.00
C LYS A 178 11.77 10.62 -3.50
N GLY A 179 12.27 9.89 -2.51
CA GLY A 179 11.52 8.83 -1.86
C GLY A 179 10.27 9.39 -1.16
N SER A 180 9.17 8.64 -1.19
CA SER A 180 7.92 9.10 -0.56
C SER A 180 8.09 9.21 0.96
N LEU A 181 7.66 10.34 1.50
CA LEU A 181 7.82 10.70 2.91
C LEU A 181 6.74 10.07 3.79
N GLY A 182 5.55 9.84 3.24
CA GLY A 182 4.38 9.35 3.94
C GLY A 182 3.82 10.34 4.98
N LEU A 183 2.52 10.24 5.27
CA LEU A 183 1.90 10.98 6.37
C LEU A 183 2.27 10.33 7.71
N LEU A 184 3.40 10.79 8.26
CA LEU A 184 4.01 10.20 9.45
C LEU A 184 4.10 11.21 10.59
N TRP A 185 3.50 10.86 11.73
CA TRP A 185 3.65 11.57 12.99
C TRP A 185 4.41 10.73 14.00
N LYS A 186 5.02 11.39 14.97
CA LYS A 186 5.70 10.78 16.10
C LYS A 186 5.11 11.31 17.40
N ALA A 187 4.64 10.40 18.24
CA ALA A 187 4.24 10.66 19.60
C ALA A 187 5.28 10.09 20.58
N GLN A 188 5.53 10.79 21.68
CA GLN A 188 6.48 10.36 22.70
C GLN A 188 5.91 10.48 24.10
N ASN A 189 6.26 9.52 24.96
CA ASN A 189 5.96 9.55 26.38
C ASN A 189 7.02 8.78 27.17
N GLY A 190 7.87 9.50 27.94
CA GLY A 190 9.00 8.89 28.62
C GLY A 190 9.96 8.22 27.62
N GLY A 191 10.22 6.93 27.83
CA GLY A 191 11.04 6.12 26.93
C GLY A 191 10.30 5.52 25.73
N ASN A 192 8.98 5.70 25.63
CA ASN A 192 8.19 5.13 24.56
C ASN A 192 8.07 6.08 23.36
N THR A 193 8.21 5.51 22.16
CA THR A 193 7.96 6.18 20.89
C THR A 193 6.81 5.47 20.17
N LEU A 194 5.85 6.24 19.68
CA LEU A 194 4.77 5.74 18.83
C LEU A 194 4.77 6.51 17.52
N TYR A 195 5.06 5.82 16.42
CA TYR A 195 4.84 6.34 15.08
C TYR A 195 3.38 6.15 14.67
N LEU A 196 2.78 7.16 14.07
CA LEU A 196 1.43 7.11 13.50
C LEU A 196 1.57 7.32 12.00
N LEU A 197 1.34 6.27 11.22
CA LEU A 197 1.40 6.30 9.78
C LEU A 197 -0.02 6.30 9.21
N GLY A 198 -0.44 7.43 8.64
CA GLY A 198 -1.71 7.54 7.94
C GLY A 198 -1.60 6.95 6.54
N THR A 199 -2.35 5.90 6.22
CA THR A 199 -2.33 5.22 4.91
C THR A 199 -3.48 5.65 4.01
N ILE A 200 -3.29 5.46 2.70
CA ILE A 200 -4.37 5.49 1.72
C ILE A 200 -4.49 4.05 1.23
N HIS A 201 -5.66 3.43 1.38
CA HIS A 201 -5.85 1.98 1.16
C HIS A 201 -5.87 1.55 -0.31
N VAL A 202 -5.34 2.38 -1.20
CA VAL A 202 -5.19 2.15 -2.63
C VAL A 202 -3.87 2.79 -3.07
N ASP A 203 -3.20 2.18 -4.04
CA ASP A 203 -2.04 2.78 -4.71
C ASP A 203 -2.35 2.99 -6.20
N ARG A 204 -2.36 4.25 -6.63
CA ARG A 204 -2.64 4.70 -8.00
C ARG A 204 -1.50 5.59 -8.48
N GLY A 205 -0.48 5.01 -9.08
CA GLY A 205 0.71 5.74 -9.50
C GLY A 205 1.93 5.57 -8.60
N ASN A 206 2.04 4.40 -7.95
CA ASN A 206 3.21 3.85 -7.26
C ASN A 206 3.79 4.78 -6.18
N ILE A 207 3.52 4.47 -4.91
CA ILE A 207 4.09 5.21 -3.77
C ILE A 207 5.57 4.87 -3.48
N TYR A 208 6.14 3.89 -4.16
CA TYR A 208 7.50 3.43 -3.95
C TYR A 208 8.51 4.17 -4.83
N PRO A 209 9.79 4.21 -4.39
CA PRO A 209 10.30 3.81 -3.08
C PRO A 209 10.03 4.85 -1.98
N PHE A 210 10.21 4.42 -0.74
CA PHE A 210 10.05 5.26 0.46
C PHE A 210 11.35 5.97 0.83
N SER A 211 11.20 7.11 1.50
CA SER A 211 12.31 7.80 2.17
C SER A 211 12.90 6.98 3.31
N GLN A 212 14.17 7.21 3.61
CA GLN A 212 14.88 6.52 4.68
C GLN A 212 14.22 6.76 6.05
N ASP A 213 13.74 7.98 6.32
CA ASP A 213 13.04 8.29 7.58
C ASP A 213 11.75 7.46 7.78
N LEU A 214 10.98 7.26 6.70
CA LEU A 214 9.78 6.42 6.75
C LEU A 214 10.17 4.95 6.99
N MET A 215 11.21 4.48 6.30
CA MET A 215 11.74 3.13 6.49
C MET A 215 12.27 2.91 7.91
N ASP A 216 12.99 3.87 8.48
CA ASP A 216 13.51 3.80 9.84
C ASP A 216 12.37 3.75 10.86
N ALA A 217 11.29 4.50 10.66
CA ALA A 217 10.11 4.44 11.52
C ALA A 217 9.45 3.05 11.49
N ILE A 218 9.29 2.46 10.30
CA ILE A 218 8.72 1.11 10.12
C ILE A 218 9.63 0.05 10.75
N LEU A 219 10.94 0.11 10.48
CA LEU A 219 11.90 -0.92 10.88
C LEU A 219 12.28 -0.83 12.36
N SER A 220 12.27 0.35 12.97
CA SER A 220 12.60 0.54 14.40
C SER A 220 11.50 0.08 15.35
N ALA A 221 10.25 -0.09 14.88
CA ALA A 221 9.15 -0.57 15.69
C ALA A 221 9.34 -2.03 16.11
N GLN A 222 9.03 -2.33 17.37
CA GLN A 222 8.97 -3.70 17.91
C GLN A 222 7.59 -4.32 17.68
N THR A 223 6.55 -3.49 17.71
CA THR A 223 5.17 -3.87 17.46
C THR A 223 4.59 -2.99 16.34
N ALA A 224 4.00 -3.62 15.34
CA ALA A 224 3.23 -2.98 14.29
C ALA A 224 1.73 -3.20 14.54
N VAL A 225 0.97 -2.12 14.59
CA VAL A 225 -0.43 -2.13 15.00
C VAL A 225 -1.28 -1.65 13.83
N PHE A 226 -2.26 -2.45 13.44
CA PHE A 226 -3.13 -2.18 12.29
C PHE A 226 -4.57 -1.98 12.75
N GLU A 227 -5.49 -1.57 11.87
CA GLU A 227 -6.92 -1.54 12.22
C GLU A 227 -7.44 -2.94 12.59
N VAL A 228 -6.98 -3.96 11.86
CA VAL A 228 -7.30 -5.37 12.03
C VAL A 228 -6.04 -6.22 11.82
N ASP A 229 -5.96 -7.38 12.47
CA ASP A 229 -4.91 -8.35 12.18
C ASP A 229 -5.26 -9.18 10.92
N PHE A 230 -4.50 -9.04 9.83
CA PHE A 230 -4.80 -9.69 8.54
C PHE A 230 -4.75 -11.22 8.58
N LEU A 231 -4.18 -11.81 9.64
CA LEU A 231 -4.10 -13.25 9.86
C LEU A 231 -5.11 -13.78 10.88
N ASP A 232 -5.99 -12.92 11.42
CA ASP A 232 -7.07 -13.35 12.30
C ASP A 232 -8.15 -14.13 11.53
N GLN A 233 -7.99 -15.46 11.48
CA GLN A 233 -8.92 -16.34 10.76
C GLN A 233 -10.32 -16.35 11.37
N GLU A 234 -10.47 -16.17 12.68
CA GLU A 234 -11.78 -16.16 13.33
C GLU A 234 -12.53 -14.88 12.97
N GLY A 235 -11.86 -13.74 13.07
CA GLY A 235 -12.38 -12.45 12.64
C GLY A 235 -12.72 -12.42 11.15
N LEU A 236 -11.85 -12.94 10.28
CA LEU A 236 -12.12 -13.07 8.84
C LEU A 236 -13.37 -13.91 8.55
N ALA A 237 -13.51 -15.05 9.22
CA ALA A 237 -14.67 -15.92 9.07
C ALA A 237 -15.96 -15.22 9.54
N TYR A 238 -15.90 -14.48 10.65
CA TYR A 238 -17.01 -13.70 11.16
C TYR A 238 -17.40 -12.57 10.19
N PHE A 239 -16.42 -11.83 9.66
CA PHE A 239 -16.63 -10.77 8.68
C PHE A 239 -17.29 -11.31 7.41
N ALA A 240 -16.77 -12.41 6.86
CA ALA A 240 -17.33 -13.08 5.69
C ALA A 240 -18.76 -13.59 5.93
N GLN A 241 -19.05 -14.11 7.13
CA GLN A 241 -20.40 -14.50 7.52
C GLN A 241 -21.35 -13.30 7.55
N LYS A 242 -20.90 -12.18 8.14
CA LYS A 242 -21.70 -10.96 8.30
C LYS A 242 -22.06 -10.28 6.99
N GLN A 243 -21.25 -10.47 5.96
CA GLN A 243 -21.56 -10.03 4.59
C GLN A 243 -22.71 -10.79 3.93
N ARG A 244 -23.27 -11.86 4.53
CA ARG A 244 -24.34 -12.67 3.96
C ARG A 244 -25.66 -12.52 4.70
N TYR A 245 -26.77 -12.62 3.96
CA TYR A 245 -28.09 -12.78 4.58
C TYR A 245 -28.21 -14.17 5.22
N THR A 246 -28.77 -14.21 6.44
CA THR A 246 -28.90 -15.45 7.26
C THR A 246 -30.28 -15.60 7.91
N ASP A 247 -31.14 -14.59 7.76
CA ASP A 247 -32.51 -14.50 8.26
C ASP A 247 -33.55 -15.05 7.27
N GLY A 248 -33.09 -15.53 6.10
CA GLY A 248 -33.93 -16.11 5.06
C GLY A 248 -34.38 -15.12 3.98
N THR A 249 -34.03 -13.83 4.11
CA THR A 249 -34.16 -12.87 3.01
C THR A 249 -32.95 -12.95 2.07
N THR A 250 -33.03 -12.23 0.96
CA THR A 250 -31.96 -12.09 -0.03
C THR A 250 -31.83 -10.64 -0.45
N LEU A 251 -30.78 -10.31 -1.20
CA LEU A 251 -30.57 -8.96 -1.74
C LEU A 251 -31.82 -8.42 -2.45
N LYS A 252 -32.56 -9.28 -3.15
CA LYS A 252 -33.77 -8.94 -3.90
C LYS A 252 -34.89 -8.36 -3.01
N ASP A 253 -34.92 -8.73 -1.74
CA ASP A 253 -35.92 -8.26 -0.78
C ASP A 253 -35.59 -6.85 -0.24
N HIS A 254 -34.33 -6.41 -0.38
CA HIS A 254 -33.81 -5.17 0.21
C HIS A 254 -33.53 -4.06 -0.80
N ILE A 255 -33.57 -4.34 -2.11
CA ILE A 255 -33.31 -3.35 -3.15
C ILE A 255 -34.33 -3.40 -4.29
N PRO A 256 -34.51 -2.32 -5.06
CA PRO A 256 -35.43 -2.30 -6.20
C PRO A 256 -35.02 -3.31 -7.28
N GLU A 257 -36.02 -3.95 -7.89
CA GLU A 257 -35.82 -5.01 -8.90
C GLU A 257 -34.89 -4.60 -10.06
N ASP A 258 -35.00 -3.36 -10.56
CA ASP A 258 -34.13 -2.83 -11.60
C ASP A 258 -32.65 -2.78 -11.18
N LEU A 259 -32.37 -2.36 -9.94
CA LEU A 259 -31.01 -2.32 -9.40
C LEU A 259 -30.46 -3.74 -9.19
N TYR A 260 -31.28 -4.65 -8.68
CA TYR A 260 -30.91 -6.06 -8.51
C TYR A 260 -30.47 -6.69 -9.83
N ASN A 261 -31.27 -6.55 -10.89
CA ASN A 261 -30.96 -7.13 -12.19
C ASN A 261 -29.64 -6.57 -12.77
N LYS A 262 -29.36 -5.28 -12.58
CA LYS A 262 -28.12 -4.62 -12.99
C LYS A 262 -26.89 -5.15 -12.24
N ILE A 263 -27.02 -5.31 -10.92
CA ILE A 263 -25.95 -5.84 -10.07
C ILE A 263 -25.65 -7.29 -10.44
N VAL A 264 -26.67 -8.15 -10.58
CA VAL A 264 -26.48 -9.55 -10.99
C VAL A 264 -25.76 -9.64 -12.34
N ALA A 265 -26.13 -8.81 -13.31
CA ALA A 265 -25.46 -8.78 -14.61
C ALA A 265 -23.98 -8.38 -14.50
N SER A 266 -23.64 -7.40 -13.66
CA SER A 266 -22.26 -6.96 -13.45
C SER A 266 -21.44 -7.99 -12.69
N MET A 267 -22.01 -8.59 -11.65
CA MET A 267 -21.37 -9.65 -10.86
C MET A 267 -21.13 -10.92 -11.69
N ALA A 268 -21.98 -11.21 -12.67
CA ALA A 268 -21.76 -12.31 -13.61
C ALA A 268 -20.50 -12.13 -14.48
N VAL A 269 -20.16 -10.89 -14.85
CA VAL A 269 -18.90 -10.58 -15.56
C VAL A 269 -17.69 -10.88 -14.66
N LEU A 270 -17.83 -10.69 -13.34
CA LEU A 270 -16.84 -11.02 -12.33
C LEU A 270 -16.85 -12.51 -11.92
N GLY A 271 -17.65 -13.36 -12.60
CA GLY A 271 -17.69 -14.80 -12.37
C GLY A 271 -18.64 -15.27 -11.26
N TYR A 272 -19.45 -14.39 -10.67
CA TYR A 272 -20.43 -14.77 -9.64
C TYR A 272 -21.74 -15.25 -10.26
N THR A 273 -22.35 -16.26 -9.66
CA THR A 273 -23.73 -16.66 -10.00
C THR A 273 -24.75 -15.69 -9.40
N GLU A 274 -25.98 -15.72 -9.93
CA GLU A 274 -27.09 -14.98 -9.32
C GLU A 274 -27.32 -15.40 -7.87
N GLU A 275 -27.27 -16.70 -7.56
CA GLU A 275 -27.44 -17.23 -6.20
C GLU A 275 -26.37 -16.69 -5.25
N GLN A 276 -25.10 -16.71 -5.67
CA GLN A 276 -24.00 -16.15 -4.89
C GLN A 276 -24.22 -14.66 -4.65
N THR A 277 -24.58 -13.89 -5.69
CA THR A 277 -24.84 -12.46 -5.60
C THR A 277 -26.02 -12.14 -4.67
N ALA A 278 -27.13 -12.86 -4.81
CA ALA A 278 -28.34 -12.66 -4.00
C ALA A 278 -28.10 -12.93 -2.51
N SER A 279 -27.11 -13.74 -2.17
CA SER A 279 -26.75 -14.04 -0.77
C SER A 279 -25.96 -12.92 -0.09
N ILE A 280 -25.39 -11.97 -0.82
CA ILE A 280 -24.51 -10.91 -0.29
C ILE A 280 -25.34 -9.69 0.12
N LYS A 281 -25.06 -9.13 1.31
CA LYS A 281 -25.70 -7.93 1.83
C LYS A 281 -25.37 -6.69 1.03
N ALA A 282 -26.28 -5.71 1.07
CA ALA A 282 -26.16 -4.49 0.28
C ALA A 282 -24.89 -3.68 0.61
N TRP A 283 -24.56 -3.52 1.90
CA TRP A 283 -23.33 -2.82 2.31
C TRP A 283 -22.04 -3.50 1.80
N ALA A 284 -22.02 -4.83 1.76
CA ALA A 284 -20.86 -5.59 1.33
C ALA A 284 -20.64 -5.45 -0.19
N LEU A 285 -21.71 -5.51 -0.99
CA LEU A 285 -21.64 -5.21 -2.43
C LEU A 285 -21.26 -3.75 -2.69
N ALA A 286 -21.71 -2.82 -1.86
CA ALA A 286 -21.33 -1.42 -1.98
C ALA A 286 -19.82 -1.23 -1.82
N ASN A 287 -19.22 -1.87 -0.80
CA ASN A 287 -17.77 -1.86 -0.58
C ASN A 287 -17.01 -2.54 -1.74
N LEU A 288 -17.54 -3.62 -2.31
CA LEU A 288 -16.95 -4.27 -3.50
C LEU A 288 -16.89 -3.31 -4.67
N PHE A 289 -18.02 -2.69 -5.03
CA PHE A 289 -18.05 -1.74 -6.15
C PHE A 289 -17.21 -0.49 -5.88
N SER A 290 -17.12 -0.02 -4.64
CA SER A 290 -16.19 1.06 -4.27
C SER A 290 -14.76 0.67 -4.60
N THR A 291 -14.34 -0.53 -4.24
CA THR A 291 -12.98 -1.04 -4.47
C THR A 291 -12.69 -1.18 -5.96
N LEU A 292 -13.58 -1.86 -6.69
CA LEU A 292 -13.46 -2.04 -8.14
C LEU A 292 -13.48 -0.73 -8.93
N SER A 293 -14.10 0.33 -8.40
CA SER A 293 -14.10 1.63 -9.08
C SER A 293 -12.76 2.38 -8.98
N LEU A 294 -11.91 2.01 -8.02
CA LEU A 294 -10.62 2.63 -7.77
C LEU A 294 -9.42 1.76 -8.16
N GLN A 295 -9.62 0.46 -8.35
CA GLN A 295 -8.56 -0.49 -8.69
C GLN A 295 -8.09 -0.34 -10.15
N GLU A 296 -6.77 -0.46 -10.34
CA GLU A 296 -6.13 -0.58 -11.66
C GLU A 296 -5.61 -2.01 -11.85
N GLU A 297 -5.50 -2.49 -13.10
CA GLU A 297 -5.15 -3.89 -13.41
C GLU A 297 -3.77 -4.31 -12.85
N ASP A 298 -2.83 -3.36 -12.71
CA ASP A 298 -1.45 -3.61 -12.25
C ASP A 298 -1.07 -2.73 -11.03
N SER A 299 -2.01 -2.49 -10.12
CA SER A 299 -1.78 -1.66 -8.93
C SER A 299 -0.68 -2.27 -8.02
N PRO A 300 0.35 -1.49 -7.64
CA PRO A 300 1.39 -1.96 -6.73
C PRO A 300 0.86 -2.33 -5.34
N MET A 301 1.69 -3.00 -4.54
CA MET A 301 1.33 -3.35 -3.17
C MET A 301 0.97 -2.09 -2.35
N VAL A 302 -0.23 -2.04 -1.80
CA VAL A 302 -0.69 -0.97 -0.92
C VAL A 302 0.11 -0.88 0.39
N MET A 303 0.20 0.32 0.97
CA MET A 303 1.04 0.60 2.14
C MET A 303 0.73 -0.28 3.36
N ASP A 304 -0.55 -0.52 3.63
CA ASP A 304 -0.98 -1.35 4.77
C ASP A 304 -0.40 -2.78 4.65
N SER A 305 -0.53 -3.39 3.47
CA SER A 305 0.02 -4.71 3.16
C SER A 305 1.54 -4.73 3.20
N TYR A 306 2.20 -3.69 2.69
CA TYR A 306 3.66 -3.59 2.76
C TYR A 306 4.15 -3.61 4.20
N VAL A 307 3.62 -2.73 5.06
CA VAL A 307 4.08 -2.65 6.46
C VAL A 307 3.74 -3.94 7.21
N TYR A 308 2.58 -4.55 6.93
CA TYR A 308 2.19 -5.83 7.52
C TYR A 308 3.15 -6.96 7.13
N SER A 309 3.45 -7.10 5.83
CA SER A 309 4.43 -8.07 5.32
C SER A 309 5.82 -7.84 5.92
N LYS A 310 6.29 -6.58 5.97
CA LYS A 310 7.57 -6.23 6.63
C LYS A 310 7.56 -6.60 8.11
N ALA A 311 6.47 -6.36 8.83
CA ALA A 311 6.37 -6.71 10.24
C ALA A 311 6.48 -8.23 10.46
N LEU A 312 5.79 -9.03 9.65
CA LEU A 312 5.86 -10.49 9.74
C LEU A 312 7.26 -11.04 9.47
N VAL A 313 7.90 -10.62 8.37
CA VAL A 313 9.21 -11.16 7.96
C VAL A 313 10.34 -10.71 8.90
N GLU A 314 10.19 -9.56 9.55
CA GLU A 314 11.11 -9.04 10.57
C GLU A 314 10.80 -9.58 11.99
N GLY A 315 9.77 -10.42 12.14
CA GLY A 315 9.40 -11.01 13.43
C GLY A 315 8.89 -9.99 14.46
N LYS A 316 8.28 -8.89 14.00
CA LYS A 316 7.65 -7.88 14.87
C LYS A 316 6.35 -8.44 15.47
N GLU A 317 5.98 -7.94 16.64
CA GLU A 317 4.66 -8.23 17.20
C GLU A 317 3.57 -7.54 16.37
N ILE A 318 2.46 -8.24 16.11
CA ILE A 318 1.30 -7.68 15.42
C ILE A 318 0.23 -7.34 16.46
N GLY A 319 -0.26 -6.10 16.41
CA GLY A 319 -1.38 -5.63 17.23
C GLY A 319 -2.54 -5.11 16.39
N GLU A 320 -3.70 -4.93 17.02
CA GLU A 320 -4.89 -4.39 16.37
C GLU A 320 -5.53 -3.23 17.15
N LEU A 321 -6.02 -2.22 16.43
CA LEU A 321 -6.82 -1.13 16.95
C LEU A 321 -8.28 -1.54 17.12
N GLU A 322 -8.80 -2.51 16.38
CA GLU A 322 -10.23 -2.82 16.40
C GLU A 322 -10.54 -4.31 16.25
N GLY A 323 -10.15 -4.89 15.12
CA GLY A 323 -10.48 -6.26 14.73
C GLY A 323 -11.69 -6.38 13.79
N TYR A 324 -11.73 -7.48 13.05
CA TYR A 324 -12.73 -7.71 11.99
C TYR A 324 -14.17 -7.75 12.50
N ALA A 325 -14.41 -8.33 13.68
CA ALA A 325 -15.75 -8.43 14.23
C ALA A 325 -16.37 -7.05 14.48
N TYR A 326 -15.57 -6.12 15.01
CA TYR A 326 -16.02 -4.74 15.22
C TYR A 326 -16.39 -4.07 13.90
N GLN A 327 -15.55 -4.17 12.87
CA GLN A 327 -15.82 -3.58 11.56
C GLN A 327 -17.06 -4.21 10.90
N ALA A 328 -17.24 -5.53 10.99
CA ALA A 328 -18.42 -6.21 10.46
C ALA A 328 -19.71 -5.68 11.11
N ASP A 329 -19.76 -5.65 12.44
CA ASP A 329 -20.93 -5.18 13.18
C ASP A 329 -21.23 -3.71 12.93
N LEU A 330 -20.18 -2.92 12.72
CA LEU A 330 -20.25 -1.52 12.37
C LEU A 330 -20.98 -1.34 11.02
N PHE A 331 -20.55 -1.98 9.93
CA PHE A 331 -21.29 -1.89 8.65
C PHE A 331 -22.68 -2.53 8.71
N ASP A 332 -22.82 -3.65 9.43
CA ASP A 332 -24.10 -4.35 9.58
C ASP A 332 -25.14 -3.54 10.37
N SER A 333 -24.70 -2.54 11.14
CA SER A 333 -25.57 -1.64 11.90
C SER A 333 -26.16 -0.48 11.09
N LEU A 334 -25.69 -0.26 9.86
CA LEU A 334 -26.25 0.76 8.96
C LEU A 334 -27.74 0.50 8.70
N SER A 335 -28.55 1.54 8.73
CA SER A 335 -29.98 1.44 8.42
C SER A 335 -30.23 0.84 7.04
N GLU A 336 -31.33 0.10 6.90
CA GLU A 336 -31.66 -0.57 5.64
C GLU A 336 -31.79 0.43 4.48
N GLU A 337 -32.43 1.57 4.73
CA GLU A 337 -32.54 2.65 3.75
C GLU A 337 -31.17 3.21 3.34
N TYR A 338 -30.24 3.32 4.29
CA TYR A 338 -28.89 3.77 4.00
C TYR A 338 -28.13 2.74 3.19
N GLN A 339 -28.17 1.45 3.56
CA GLN A 339 -27.49 0.39 2.82
C GLN A 339 -27.97 0.31 1.36
N GLN A 340 -29.27 0.48 1.12
CA GLN A 340 -29.83 0.53 -0.23
C GLN A 340 -29.27 1.71 -1.03
N ALA A 341 -29.25 2.92 -0.45
CA ALA A 341 -28.73 4.11 -1.10
C ALA A 341 -27.21 4.02 -1.33
N TYR A 342 -26.49 3.47 -0.36
CA TYR A 342 -25.05 3.26 -0.38
C TYR A 342 -24.63 2.28 -1.48
N LEU A 343 -25.34 1.16 -1.62
CA LEU A 343 -25.13 0.22 -2.73
C LEU A 343 -25.42 0.86 -4.08
N ALA A 344 -26.53 1.57 -4.21
CA ALA A 344 -26.86 2.24 -5.46
C ALA A 344 -25.78 3.25 -5.87
N ALA A 345 -25.31 4.09 -4.94
CA ALA A 345 -24.28 5.10 -5.20
C ALA A 345 -22.97 4.46 -5.68
N ASN A 346 -22.46 3.45 -4.97
CA ASN A 346 -21.20 2.79 -5.32
C ASN A 346 -21.30 1.98 -6.62
N TYR A 347 -22.43 1.30 -6.85
CA TYR A 347 -22.66 0.61 -8.11
C TYR A 347 -22.62 1.56 -9.30
N TYR A 348 -23.32 2.70 -9.23
CA TYR A 348 -23.30 3.66 -10.33
C TYR A 348 -21.94 4.35 -10.49
N SER A 349 -21.20 4.59 -9.41
CA SER A 349 -19.82 5.07 -9.49
C SER A 349 -18.91 4.08 -10.23
N TYR A 350 -19.03 2.78 -9.91
CA TYR A 350 -18.31 1.72 -10.61
C TYR A 350 -18.67 1.68 -12.11
N ILE A 351 -19.96 1.73 -12.47
CA ILE A 351 -20.35 1.74 -13.88
C ILE A 351 -19.81 2.97 -14.63
N LEU A 352 -19.72 4.12 -13.95
CA LEU A 352 -19.11 5.31 -14.55
C LEU A 352 -17.60 5.16 -14.74
N SER A 353 -16.89 4.51 -13.82
CA SER A 353 -15.44 4.30 -13.96
C SER A 353 -15.08 3.33 -15.08
N GLN A 354 -15.97 2.40 -15.44
CA GLN A 354 -15.76 1.50 -16.59
C GLN A 354 -15.87 2.20 -17.96
N GLY A 355 -16.50 3.39 -18.01
CA GLY A 355 -16.79 4.11 -19.26
C GLY A 355 -15.97 5.37 -19.50
N VAL A 356 -15.10 5.75 -18.56
CA VAL A 356 -14.32 6.98 -18.58
C VAL A 356 -12.91 6.66 -18.11
N GLU A 357 -11.89 7.10 -18.85
CA GLU A 357 -10.49 6.89 -18.47
C GLU A 357 -10.14 7.53 -17.11
N GLU A 358 -10.80 8.63 -16.75
CA GLU A 358 -10.53 9.37 -15.51
C GLU A 358 -11.84 9.81 -14.84
N THR A 359 -12.01 9.44 -13.57
CA THR A 359 -13.18 9.83 -12.77
C THR A 359 -12.78 10.80 -11.68
N GLN A 360 -13.72 11.64 -11.24
CA GLN A 360 -13.50 12.58 -10.12
C GLN A 360 -12.99 11.88 -8.84
N GLY A 361 -13.40 10.63 -8.60
CA GLY A 361 -12.91 9.83 -7.48
C GLY A 361 -11.42 9.48 -7.62
N ALA A 362 -10.98 9.09 -8.83
CA ALA A 362 -9.59 8.81 -9.13
C ALA A 362 -8.70 10.06 -8.99
N GLU A 363 -9.10 11.19 -9.58
CA GLU A 363 -8.37 12.47 -9.47
C GLU A 363 -8.17 12.89 -8.00
N THR A 364 -9.17 12.64 -7.15
CA THR A 364 -9.10 12.96 -5.72
C THR A 364 -8.08 12.07 -5.00
N VAL A 365 -8.04 10.77 -5.32
CA VAL A 365 -7.05 9.83 -4.76
C VAL A 365 -5.64 10.20 -5.19
N ASP A 366 -5.43 10.56 -6.45
CA ASP A 366 -4.11 10.95 -6.96
C ASP A 366 -3.60 12.21 -6.27
N GLN A 367 -4.48 13.19 -6.03
CA GLN A 367 -4.17 14.37 -5.24
C GLN A 367 -3.74 14.01 -3.82
N TRP A 368 -4.49 13.11 -3.17
CA TRP A 368 -4.19 12.65 -1.81
C TRP A 368 -2.86 11.89 -1.73
N LEU A 369 -2.58 11.02 -2.71
CA LEU A 369 -1.30 10.34 -2.84
C LEU A 369 -0.17 11.34 -3.07
N GLY A 370 -0.40 12.41 -3.84
CA GLY A 370 0.54 13.51 -4.01
C GLY A 370 0.93 14.18 -2.68
N TYR A 371 -0.07 14.54 -1.86
CA TYR A 371 0.18 15.08 -0.52
C TYR A 371 0.87 14.06 0.39
N TRP A 372 0.47 12.79 0.32
CA TRP A 372 1.06 11.71 1.11
C TRP A 372 2.54 11.51 0.80
N LYS A 373 2.91 11.50 -0.49
CA LYS A 373 4.30 11.40 -0.96
C LYS A 373 5.18 12.52 -0.40
N GLN A 374 4.62 13.71 -0.21
CA GLN A 374 5.34 14.90 0.28
C GLN A 374 5.16 15.16 1.79
N ARG A 375 4.47 14.28 2.52
CA ARG A 375 4.09 14.50 3.93
C ARG A 375 3.36 15.83 4.15
N ASP A 376 2.58 16.29 3.17
CA ASP A 376 1.80 17.52 3.27
C ASP A 376 0.50 17.26 4.05
N ALA A 377 0.63 17.18 5.38
CA ALA A 377 -0.48 16.90 6.27
C ALA A 377 -1.53 18.01 6.30
N GLU A 378 -1.16 19.25 6.02
CA GLU A 378 -2.08 20.39 6.05
C GLU A 378 -2.99 20.38 4.80
N ASP A 379 -2.39 20.30 3.61
CA ASP A 379 -3.17 20.24 2.38
C ASP A 379 -3.96 18.94 2.26
N PHE A 380 -3.40 17.81 2.72
CA PHE A 380 -4.15 16.56 2.83
C PHE A 380 -5.40 16.74 3.72
N ALA A 381 -5.25 17.34 4.90
CA ALA A 381 -6.37 17.53 5.81
C ALA A 381 -7.42 18.50 5.24
N ALA A 382 -7.00 19.55 4.55
CA ALA A 382 -7.90 20.50 3.89
C ALA A 382 -8.68 19.83 2.74
N ALA A 383 -8.00 19.07 1.88
CA ALA A 383 -8.62 18.33 0.79
C ALA A 383 -9.60 17.27 1.32
N TYR A 384 -9.23 16.55 2.38
CA TYR A 384 -10.08 15.56 3.02
C TYR A 384 -11.34 16.20 3.66
N ALA A 385 -11.20 17.35 4.31
CA ALA A 385 -12.32 18.10 4.89
C ALA A 385 -13.27 18.67 3.82
N GLU A 386 -12.75 19.12 2.67
CA GLU A 386 -13.57 19.51 1.52
C GLU A 386 -14.37 18.32 0.99
N ALA A 387 -13.69 17.19 0.79
CA ALA A 387 -14.25 15.96 0.26
C ALA A 387 -15.39 15.40 1.15
N THR A 388 -15.21 15.49 2.47
CA THR A 388 -16.20 15.02 3.45
C THR A 388 -17.20 16.08 3.91
N ARG A 389 -17.20 17.28 3.30
CA ARG A 389 -18.08 18.37 3.71
C ARG A 389 -19.56 17.98 3.56
N GLY A 390 -20.34 18.24 4.61
CA GLY A 390 -21.77 17.94 4.62
C GLY A 390 -22.10 16.51 5.01
N ALA A 391 -21.08 15.67 5.26
CA ALA A 391 -21.24 14.32 5.76
C ALA A 391 -21.39 14.26 7.30
N GLU A 392 -21.44 15.40 8.00
CA GLU A 392 -21.38 15.40 9.48
C GLU A 392 -22.61 14.74 10.13
N ASN A 393 -23.71 14.60 9.40
CA ASN A 393 -24.91 13.86 9.81
C ASN A 393 -25.15 12.59 8.97
N ASP A 394 -24.18 12.21 8.13
CA ASP A 394 -24.23 10.99 7.34
C ASP A 394 -23.95 9.78 8.26
N GLU A 395 -24.75 8.72 8.10
CA GLU A 395 -24.70 7.56 9.00
C GLU A 395 -23.35 6.86 8.93
N LEU A 396 -22.81 6.66 7.72
CA LEU A 396 -21.50 6.04 7.51
C LEU A 396 -20.39 6.94 8.06
N TYR A 397 -20.45 8.25 7.84
CA TYR A 397 -19.43 9.17 8.36
C TYR A 397 -19.34 9.16 9.90
N MET A 398 -20.48 9.27 10.60
CA MET A 398 -20.49 9.25 12.07
C MET A 398 -19.97 7.92 12.62
N LEU A 399 -20.31 6.84 11.93
CA LEU A 399 -19.93 5.49 12.27
C LEU A 399 -18.42 5.25 12.04
N LEU A 400 -17.84 5.84 10.98
CA LEU A 400 -16.41 5.76 10.69
C LEU A 400 -15.54 6.67 11.59
N TYR A 401 -16.00 7.87 11.96
CA TYR A 401 -15.10 8.88 12.58
C TYR A 401 -15.56 9.44 13.94
N GLY A 402 -16.73 9.03 14.43
CA GLY A 402 -17.23 9.40 15.76
C GLY A 402 -16.53 8.62 16.88
N ASP A 403 -17.29 7.79 17.61
CA ASP A 403 -16.78 6.99 18.74
C ASP A 403 -15.61 6.06 18.35
N ARG A 404 -15.52 5.70 17.06
CA ARG A 404 -14.46 4.88 16.49
C ARG A 404 -13.08 5.51 16.71
N ASN A 405 -12.90 6.77 16.33
CA ASN A 405 -11.61 7.47 16.48
C ASN A 405 -11.20 7.62 17.96
N GLN A 406 -12.17 7.82 18.86
CA GLN A 406 -11.89 7.92 20.28
C GLN A 406 -11.34 6.59 20.83
N LYS A 407 -11.94 5.44 20.46
CA LYS A 407 -11.43 4.12 20.86
C LYS A 407 -10.02 3.86 20.32
N MET A 408 -9.77 4.20 19.06
CA MET A 408 -8.43 4.10 18.47
C MET A 408 -7.42 4.98 19.22
N THR A 409 -7.80 6.22 19.56
CA THR A 409 -6.98 7.15 20.34
C THR A 409 -6.63 6.57 21.71
N ASP A 410 -7.60 5.97 22.40
CA ASP A 410 -7.37 5.38 23.73
C ASP A 410 -6.44 4.17 23.67
N LYS A 411 -6.52 3.34 22.62
CA LYS A 411 -5.55 2.27 22.36
C LYS A 411 -4.15 2.83 22.06
N ALA A 412 -4.05 3.85 21.20
CA ALA A 412 -2.79 4.53 20.90
C ALA A 412 -2.13 5.10 22.17
N ALA A 413 -2.93 5.73 23.03
CA ALA A 413 -2.50 6.24 24.32
C ALA A 413 -2.06 5.12 25.27
N GLY A 414 -2.68 3.94 25.18
CA GLY A 414 -2.28 2.72 25.88
C GLY A 414 -0.84 2.32 25.55
N TYR A 415 -0.47 2.26 24.26
CA TYR A 415 0.89 1.93 23.83
C TYR A 415 1.94 2.92 24.36
N LEU A 416 1.63 4.22 24.35
CA LEU A 416 2.51 5.25 24.93
C LEU A 416 2.70 5.11 26.44
N ARG A 417 1.76 4.46 27.14
CA ARG A 417 1.80 4.25 28.61
C ARG A 417 2.38 2.90 29.00
N THR A 418 2.79 2.05 28.05
CA THR A 418 3.45 0.77 28.32
C THR A 418 4.70 0.96 29.19
N GLU A 419 4.95 0.06 30.13
CA GLU A 419 6.16 0.13 30.95
C GLU A 419 7.42 -0.12 30.10
N GLY A 420 8.50 0.61 30.41
CA GLY A 420 9.81 0.43 29.75
C GLY A 420 10.09 1.41 28.62
N GLU A 421 10.91 0.97 27.67
CA GLU A 421 11.35 1.74 26.50
C GLU A 421 10.97 0.95 25.25
N ASN A 422 9.86 1.36 24.64
CA ASN A 422 9.26 0.62 23.53
C ASN A 422 9.06 1.53 22.31
N THR A 423 9.12 0.94 21.11
CA THR A 423 8.83 1.61 19.85
C THR A 423 7.69 0.89 19.16
N PHE A 424 6.62 1.62 18.87
CA PHE A 424 5.42 1.13 18.21
C PHE A 424 5.23 1.88 16.89
N ILE A 425 4.57 1.24 15.92
CA ILE A 425 4.00 1.92 14.76
C ILE A 425 2.52 1.54 14.64
N ILE A 426 1.64 2.54 14.55
CA ILE A 426 0.24 2.37 14.18
C ILE A 426 0.10 2.72 12.69
N VAL A 427 -0.49 1.81 11.94
CA VAL A 427 -0.80 1.93 10.52
C VAL A 427 -2.32 1.89 10.38
N ALA A 428 -2.92 3.01 10.00
CA ALA A 428 -4.37 3.15 9.86
C ALA A 428 -4.71 4.19 8.79
N GLY A 429 -5.93 4.14 8.26
CA GLY A 429 -6.36 5.07 7.22
C GLY A 429 -6.13 6.52 7.63
N ALA A 430 -5.56 7.34 6.73
CA ALA A 430 -5.15 8.70 7.03
C ALA A 430 -6.30 9.59 7.55
N GLY A 431 -7.55 9.27 7.18
CA GLY A 431 -8.75 9.90 7.73
C GLY A 431 -8.90 9.75 9.25
N HIS A 432 -8.38 8.67 9.84
CA HIS A 432 -8.35 8.45 11.29
C HIS A 432 -7.28 9.28 12.00
N MET A 433 -6.25 9.76 11.28
CA MET A 433 -5.16 10.52 11.87
C MET A 433 -5.51 12.00 12.05
N ILE A 434 -6.25 12.55 11.09
CA ILE A 434 -6.51 13.99 10.95
C ILE A 434 -7.89 14.41 11.49
N GLY A 435 -8.16 15.72 11.48
CA GLY A 435 -9.45 16.28 11.90
C GLY A 435 -9.59 16.43 13.42
N GLU A 436 -10.73 16.97 13.86
CA GLU A 436 -10.96 17.27 15.28
C GLU A 436 -10.99 16.01 16.16
N THR A 437 -11.56 14.91 15.65
CA THR A 437 -11.66 13.64 16.36
C THR A 437 -10.50 12.68 16.07
N GLY A 438 -9.60 13.01 15.15
CA GLY A 438 -8.51 12.12 14.74
C GLY A 438 -7.50 11.81 15.84
N ILE A 439 -6.82 10.67 15.70
CA ILE A 439 -5.88 10.12 16.70
C ILE A 439 -4.80 11.14 17.08
N VAL A 440 -4.27 11.90 16.12
CA VAL A 440 -3.21 12.89 16.39
C VAL A 440 -3.70 13.97 17.36
N ASN A 441 -4.86 14.55 17.10
CA ASN A 441 -5.44 15.58 17.96
C ASN A 441 -5.99 14.99 19.27
N GLY A 442 -6.54 13.78 19.22
CA GLY A 442 -6.96 13.02 20.39
C GLY A 442 -5.80 12.82 21.37
N LEU A 443 -4.64 12.35 20.91
CA LEU A 443 -3.45 12.18 21.75
C LEU A 443 -2.92 13.51 22.30
N ARG A 444 -2.89 14.57 21.48
CA ARG A 444 -2.52 15.92 21.95
C ARG A 444 -3.45 16.40 23.07
N SER A 445 -4.75 16.15 22.96
CA SER A 445 -5.73 16.52 23.98
C SER A 445 -5.54 15.74 25.30
N GLN A 446 -4.99 14.53 25.23
CA GLN A 446 -4.61 13.72 26.38
C GLN A 446 -3.24 14.13 26.98
N GLY A 447 -2.58 15.15 26.43
CA GLY A 447 -1.33 15.71 26.95
C GLY A 447 -0.05 15.08 26.40
N PHE A 448 -0.14 14.23 25.37
CA PHE A 448 1.03 13.68 24.70
C PHE A 448 1.63 14.68 23.71
N GLN A 449 2.96 14.69 23.59
CA GLN A 449 3.65 15.42 22.53
C GLN A 449 3.52 14.62 21.24
N VAL A 450 2.87 15.19 20.22
CA VAL A 450 2.69 14.58 18.90
C VAL A 450 3.08 15.56 17.81
N GLU A 451 4.11 15.22 17.05
CA GLU A 451 4.71 16.06 16.03
C GLU A 451 4.67 15.37 14.67
N LEU A 452 4.52 16.15 13.60
CA LEU A 452 4.76 15.63 12.25
C LEU A 452 6.26 15.35 12.13
N VAL A 453 6.65 14.20 11.59
CA VAL A 453 8.08 13.90 11.39
C VAL A 453 8.64 14.89 10.36
N PRO A 454 9.78 15.54 10.60
CA PRO A 454 10.36 16.47 9.63
C PRO A 454 10.67 15.80 8.30
N ALA A 455 10.37 16.47 7.18
CA ALA A 455 10.91 16.06 5.89
C ALA A 455 12.42 16.37 5.88
N ALA A 456 13.27 15.35 5.65
CA ALA A 456 14.72 15.49 5.58
C ALA A 456 15.18 16.20 4.29
#